data_AF-A0A7J7MIA5-F1
#
_entry.id   AF-A0A7J7MIA5-F1
#
_cell.length_a   1.000
_cell.length_b   1.000
_cell.length_c   1.000
_cell.angle_alpha   90.00
_cell.angle_beta   90.00
_cell.angle_gamma   90.00
#
_symmetry.space_group_name_H-M   'P 1'
#
loop_
_entity.id
_entity.type
_entity.pdbx_description
1 polymer ?
#
loop_
_entity_poly.entity_id
_entity_poly.type
_entity_poly.pdbx_seq_one_letter_code
_entity_poly.pdbx_strand_id
1 'polypeptide(L)'
;MVIRVRNLWIHRKPRILIWISSLILFILGFQMALRNSSENNRFIDSVPTISNSEQRSMLYDKMGRDLEEKGAVFLEGGETSQSLSLSDMFSLKDGIVTPILRVVTAADPPVRANVLYLSPEFAVPISQAVRSIFLPYFDRVGKVDLAFSFRVVTFVYLSFFLFPYKTAIWFQNSSLYHFSMFHASHHIVDVPASEDEIKAEANAVKAVAELLCPLKIVLDRVLLTSTGVLLGCWQVTLGTDPITIRAHLRNALPRAPEKQLYDPALLHTSFARILGHSKLSSKEKTKDANQLKFFQDLVARLNNQVRGYEAVVSELWYVEEFDVLALALNGRINARRFYLGCSNTT
;
A
#
# COMPACT_ATOMS: atom_id res chain seq x y z
N MET A 1 22.44 -70.99 72.44
CA MET A 1 22.11 -70.92 71.00
C MET A 1 22.07 -69.44 70.62
N VAL A 2 23.17 -68.92 70.05
CA VAL A 2 23.45 -67.49 69.93
C VAL A 2 23.07 -66.98 68.53
N ILE A 3 22.34 -65.87 68.51
CA ILE A 3 21.96 -65.06 67.35
C ILE A 3 23.22 -64.46 66.71
N ARG A 4 23.37 -64.55 65.39
CA ARG A 4 24.35 -63.78 64.62
C ARG A 4 23.66 -62.98 63.53
N VAL A 5 23.65 -61.66 63.74
CA VAL A 5 23.19 -60.62 62.82
C VAL A 5 24.04 -60.67 61.53
N ARG A 6 23.40 -60.73 60.35
CA ARG A 6 24.05 -60.54 59.05
C ARG A 6 23.91 -59.09 58.60
N ASN A 7 25.07 -58.47 58.41
CA ASN A 7 25.30 -57.17 57.79
C ASN A 7 24.46 -56.93 56.52
N LEU A 8 23.71 -55.82 56.51
CA LEU A 8 23.25 -55.16 55.31
C LEU A 8 24.38 -54.28 54.78
N TRP A 9 24.98 -54.65 53.64
CA TRP A 9 25.85 -53.74 52.88
C TRP A 9 25.31 -53.54 51.46
N ILE A 10 24.71 -52.35 51.33
CA ILE A 10 24.58 -51.44 50.19
C ILE A 10 25.24 -51.89 48.88
N HIS A 11 24.43 -52.21 47.86
CA HIS A 11 24.78 -51.99 46.44
C HIS A 11 23.55 -52.04 45.52
N ARG A 12 22.85 -50.91 45.36
CA ARG A 12 21.81 -50.62 44.36
C ARG A 12 21.68 -49.08 44.30
N LYS A 13 21.73 -48.31 43.20
CA LYS A 13 21.93 -48.50 41.76
C LYS A 13 22.50 -47.15 41.24
N PRO A 14 23.68 -47.07 40.59
CA PRO A 14 24.23 -45.79 40.10
C PRO A 14 23.35 -45.12 39.02
N ARG A 15 22.49 -45.90 38.35
CA ARG A 15 21.58 -45.38 37.31
C ARG A 15 20.53 -44.42 37.87
N ILE A 16 20.00 -44.66 39.08
CA ILE A 16 18.96 -43.80 39.67
C ILE A 16 19.52 -42.42 40.01
N LEU A 17 20.75 -42.38 40.53
CA LEU A 17 21.46 -41.12 40.81
C LEU A 17 21.70 -40.30 39.53
N ILE A 18 22.03 -40.95 38.42
CA ILE A 18 22.21 -40.28 37.12
C ILE A 18 20.88 -39.71 36.59
N TRP A 19 19.76 -40.45 36.74
CA TRP A 19 18.45 -39.95 36.33
C TRP A 19 17.98 -38.78 37.21
N ILE A 20 18.23 -38.85 38.52
CA ILE A 20 17.89 -37.77 39.45
C ILE A 20 18.75 -36.53 39.18
N SER A 21 20.06 -36.69 38.96
CA SER A 21 20.94 -35.55 38.66
C SER A 21 20.58 -34.91 37.32
N SER A 22 20.23 -35.71 36.31
CA SER A 22 19.78 -35.22 35.00
C SER A 22 18.45 -34.47 35.11
N LEU A 23 17.51 -34.96 35.91
CA LEU A 23 16.23 -34.29 36.16
C LEU A 23 16.42 -32.97 36.90
N ILE A 24 17.31 -32.93 37.91
CA ILE A 24 17.64 -31.70 38.64
C ILE A 24 18.28 -30.67 37.70
N LEU A 25 19.25 -31.07 36.88
CA LEU A 25 19.89 -30.19 35.90
C LEU A 25 18.87 -29.67 34.86
N PHE A 26 17.96 -30.53 34.41
CA PHE A 26 16.87 -30.11 33.52
C PHE A 26 15.94 -29.10 34.18
N ILE A 27 15.52 -29.34 35.42
CA ILE A 27 14.65 -28.42 36.16
C ILE A 27 15.37 -27.08 36.42
N LEU A 28 16.64 -27.10 36.81
CA LEU A 28 17.42 -25.88 37.03
C LEU A 28 17.65 -25.11 35.73
N GLY A 29 17.97 -25.80 34.63
CA GLY A 29 18.10 -25.20 33.30
C GLY A 29 16.77 -24.62 32.79
N PHE A 30 15.67 -25.33 33.02
CA PHE A 30 14.32 -24.87 32.67
C PHE A 30 13.88 -23.68 33.53
N GLN A 31 14.18 -23.67 34.83
CA GLN A 31 13.94 -22.53 35.71
C GLN A 31 14.81 -21.33 35.36
N MET A 32 16.07 -21.55 34.95
CA MET A 32 16.91 -20.48 34.39
C MET A 32 16.36 -19.97 33.08
N ALA A 33 15.86 -20.82 32.18
CA ALA A 33 15.22 -20.39 30.94
C ALA A 33 13.92 -19.60 31.19
N LEU A 34 13.10 -20.01 32.17
CA LEU A 34 11.91 -19.26 32.59
C LEU A 34 12.26 -17.94 33.28
N ARG A 35 13.31 -17.89 34.10
CA ARG A 35 13.79 -16.65 34.72
C ARG A 35 14.43 -15.70 33.71
N ASN A 36 15.17 -16.22 32.73
CA ASN A 36 15.76 -15.41 31.66
C ASN A 36 14.68 -14.91 30.68
N SER A 37 13.64 -15.72 30.42
CA SER A 37 12.42 -15.28 29.76
C SER A 37 11.69 -14.19 30.57
N SER A 38 11.63 -14.35 31.90
CA SER A 38 11.04 -13.35 32.80
C SER A 38 11.87 -12.08 32.95
N GLU A 39 13.21 -12.14 32.88
CA GLU A 39 14.11 -10.97 32.90
C GLU A 39 14.10 -10.24 31.57
N ASN A 40 13.99 -10.95 30.43
CA ASN A 40 13.63 -10.34 29.15
C ASN A 40 12.25 -9.64 29.23
N ASN A 41 11.30 -10.15 30.01
CA ASN A 41 10.02 -9.47 30.27
C ASN A 41 10.12 -8.32 31.29
N ARG A 42 11.17 -8.23 32.12
CA ARG A 42 11.37 -7.11 33.06
C ARG A 42 12.17 -5.94 32.45
N PHE A 43 12.74 -6.14 31.26
CA PHE A 43 13.32 -5.05 30.45
C PHE A 43 12.30 -4.43 29.47
N ILE A 44 11.07 -4.92 29.44
CA ILE A 44 9.95 -4.34 28.67
C ILE A 44 9.15 -3.41 29.59
N ASP A 45 9.80 -2.38 30.13
CA ASP A 45 9.08 -1.29 30.81
C ASP A 45 9.55 0.09 30.34
N SER A 46 10.16 0.15 29.15
CA SER A 46 10.45 1.42 28.46
C SER A 46 10.73 1.29 26.95
N VAL A 47 10.18 0.26 26.26
CA VAL A 47 10.06 0.39 24.80
C VAL A 47 8.91 1.36 24.57
N PRO A 48 9.14 2.57 24.01
CA PRO A 48 8.05 3.48 23.70
C PRO A 48 7.07 2.71 22.82
N THR A 49 5.80 2.66 23.21
CA THR A 49 4.76 2.18 22.28
C THR A 49 4.74 3.17 21.13
N ILE A 50 5.39 2.79 20.02
CA ILE A 50 5.50 3.62 18.82
C ILE A 50 4.08 3.96 18.39
N SER A 51 3.79 5.25 18.26
CA SER A 51 2.47 5.70 17.81
C SER A 51 2.22 5.25 16.37
N ASN A 52 0.95 5.02 15.99
CA ASN A 52 0.61 4.66 14.60
C ASN A 52 1.16 5.67 13.57
N SER A 53 1.20 6.95 13.95
CA SER A 53 1.79 8.03 13.15
C SER A 53 3.29 7.83 12.94
N GLU A 54 4.02 7.51 14.01
CA GLU A 54 5.46 7.27 13.97
C GLU A 54 5.78 6.00 13.17
N GLN A 55 5.02 4.92 13.36
CA GLN A 55 5.13 3.71 12.55
C GLN A 55 4.92 4.01 11.06
N ARG A 56 3.90 4.80 10.71
CA ARG A 56 3.69 5.27 9.32
C ARG A 56 4.87 6.07 8.79
N SER A 57 5.38 7.01 9.56
CA SER A 57 6.53 7.83 9.17
C SER A 57 7.75 6.97 8.87
N MET A 58 8.04 5.97 9.72
CA MET A 58 9.12 5.01 9.48
C MET A 58 8.92 4.21 8.18
N LEU A 59 7.68 3.82 7.85
CA LEU A 59 7.36 3.16 6.59
C LEU A 59 7.56 4.09 5.39
N TYR A 60 7.15 5.35 5.50
CA TYR A 60 7.36 6.35 4.44
C TYR A 60 8.85 6.63 4.22
N ASP A 61 9.63 6.77 5.28
CA ASP A 61 11.08 6.96 5.16
C ASP A 61 11.74 5.73 4.52
N LYS A 62 11.29 4.52 4.85
CA LYS A 62 11.76 3.29 4.20
C LYS A 62 11.42 3.26 2.70
N MET A 63 10.19 3.59 2.32
CA MET A 63 9.79 3.66 0.90
C MET A 63 10.50 4.80 0.16
N GLY A 64 10.80 5.91 0.83
CA GLY A 64 11.52 7.04 0.23
C GLY A 64 12.95 6.68 -0.17
N ARG A 65 13.59 5.78 0.58
CA ARG A 65 14.93 5.26 0.26
C ARG A 65 14.94 4.25 -0.87
N ASP A 66 13.80 3.64 -1.22
CA ASP A 66 13.76 2.60 -2.28
C ASP A 66 14.34 3.10 -3.61
N LEU A 67 14.06 4.35 -3.99
CA LEU A 67 14.58 4.91 -5.24
C LEU A 67 16.09 5.17 -5.19
N GLU A 68 16.62 5.56 -4.02
CA GLU A 68 18.06 5.79 -3.82
C GLU A 68 18.83 4.47 -3.74
N GLU A 69 18.26 3.46 -3.07
CA GLU A 69 18.87 2.14 -2.86
C GLU A 69 18.80 1.26 -4.11
N LYS A 70 17.69 1.29 -4.85
CA LYS A 70 17.43 0.37 -5.99
C LYS A 70 17.51 1.05 -7.35
N GLY A 71 17.56 2.38 -7.40
CA GLY A 71 17.50 3.13 -8.64
C GLY A 71 16.11 3.10 -9.30
N ALA A 72 16.03 3.63 -10.52
CA ALA A 72 14.80 3.77 -11.29
C ALA A 72 14.48 2.50 -12.11
N VAL A 73 14.25 1.36 -11.43
CA VAL A 73 13.95 0.05 -12.04
C VAL A 73 12.79 0.09 -13.02
N PHE A 74 11.84 1.02 -12.85
CA PHE A 74 10.74 1.24 -13.80
C PHE A 74 11.18 1.62 -15.22
N LEU A 75 12.41 2.09 -15.42
CA LEU A 75 12.97 2.38 -16.74
C LEU A 75 13.43 1.11 -17.48
N GLU A 76 13.62 0.01 -16.75
CA GLU A 76 14.08 -1.29 -17.25
C GLU A 76 12.94 -2.30 -17.39
N GLY A 77 11.68 -1.86 -17.25
CA GLY A 77 10.50 -2.72 -17.34
C GLY A 77 10.08 -3.40 -16.02
N GLY A 78 10.53 -2.85 -14.88
CA GLY A 78 10.42 -3.42 -13.53
C GLY A 78 9.10 -4.09 -13.09
N GLU A 79 9.19 -4.86 -12.02
CA GLU A 79 8.05 -5.56 -11.41
C GLU A 79 7.25 -4.67 -10.44
N THR A 80 5.97 -4.97 -10.24
CA THR A 80 5.11 -4.31 -9.25
C THR A 80 4.99 -5.15 -7.97
N SER A 81 4.51 -4.52 -6.89
CA SER A 81 4.32 -5.15 -5.58
C SER A 81 3.30 -6.29 -5.54
N GLN A 82 2.61 -6.56 -6.65
CA GLN A 82 1.59 -7.60 -6.78
C GLN A 82 1.99 -8.74 -7.72
N SER A 83 3.30 -8.91 -7.95
CA SER A 83 3.87 -9.94 -8.85
C SER A 83 3.43 -9.79 -10.31
N LEU A 84 2.97 -8.60 -10.70
CA LEU A 84 2.70 -8.22 -12.09
C LEU A 84 3.84 -7.35 -12.59
N SER A 85 4.36 -7.61 -13.79
CA SER A 85 5.32 -6.72 -14.44
C SER A 85 4.63 -5.44 -14.93
N LEU A 86 5.39 -4.36 -15.16
CA LEU A 86 4.84 -3.17 -15.82
C LEU A 86 4.25 -3.51 -17.20
N SER A 87 4.84 -4.47 -17.92
CA SER A 87 4.34 -4.97 -19.20
C SER A 87 3.02 -5.75 -19.10
N ASP A 88 2.66 -6.29 -17.93
CA ASP A 88 1.35 -6.93 -17.72
C ASP A 88 0.23 -5.90 -17.52
N MET A 89 0.60 -4.70 -17.07
CA MET A 89 -0.35 -3.62 -16.73
C MET A 89 -0.49 -2.58 -17.82
N PHE A 90 0.57 -2.34 -18.60
CA PHE A 90 0.62 -1.28 -19.59
C PHE A 90 1.28 -1.74 -20.87
N SER A 91 0.70 -1.32 -22.00
CA SER A 91 1.38 -1.36 -23.28
C SER A 91 1.95 0.03 -23.57
N LEU A 92 3.23 0.07 -23.96
CA LEU A 92 3.91 1.29 -24.40
C LEU A 92 4.18 1.16 -25.90
N LYS A 93 3.29 1.75 -26.72
CA LYS A 93 3.44 1.77 -28.18
C LYS A 93 3.54 3.21 -28.67
N ASP A 94 4.61 3.54 -29.40
CA ASP A 94 4.85 4.89 -29.94
C ASP A 94 4.84 6.02 -28.89
N GLY A 95 5.22 5.69 -27.64
CA GLY A 95 5.19 6.61 -26.50
C GLY A 95 3.78 6.88 -25.94
N ILE A 96 2.77 6.13 -26.39
CA ILE A 96 1.43 6.10 -25.80
C ILE A 96 1.40 4.96 -24.79
N VAL A 97 1.10 5.32 -23.54
CA VAL A 97 0.76 4.36 -22.49
C VAL A 97 -0.72 4.03 -22.60
N THR A 98 -1.03 2.75 -22.80
CA THR A 98 -2.42 2.25 -22.72
C THR A 98 -2.49 1.17 -21.65
N PRO A 99 -3.42 1.27 -20.68
CA PRO A 99 -3.61 0.21 -19.69
C PRO A 99 -4.05 -1.08 -20.39
N ILE A 100 -3.55 -2.21 -19.91
CA ILE A 100 -3.98 -3.53 -20.37
C ILE A 100 -5.06 -4.02 -19.40
N LEU A 101 -6.32 -3.87 -19.82
CA LEU A 101 -7.46 -4.34 -19.06
C LEU A 101 -7.65 -5.83 -19.31
N ARG A 102 -7.09 -6.64 -18.42
CA ARG A 102 -7.31 -8.09 -18.43
C ARG A 102 -8.62 -8.40 -17.72
N VAL A 103 -9.60 -8.84 -18.50
CA VAL A 103 -10.88 -9.30 -17.99
C VAL A 103 -10.64 -10.50 -17.08
N VAL A 104 -11.15 -10.40 -15.86
CA VAL A 104 -11.28 -11.54 -14.96
C VAL A 104 -12.39 -12.43 -15.54
N THR A 105 -12.04 -13.65 -15.95
CA THR A 105 -12.97 -14.52 -16.72
C THR A 105 -14.04 -15.12 -15.82
N ALA A 106 -15.10 -15.74 -16.36
CA ALA A 106 -16.10 -16.43 -15.53
C ALA A 106 -15.51 -17.58 -14.66
N ALA A 107 -14.28 -18.03 -14.96
CA ALA A 107 -13.54 -19.00 -14.17
C ALA A 107 -12.72 -18.35 -13.03
N ASP A 108 -12.49 -17.04 -13.08
CA ASP A 108 -11.79 -16.25 -12.06
C ASP A 108 -12.82 -15.32 -11.37
N PRO A 109 -13.06 -15.44 -10.06
CA PRO A 109 -13.97 -14.51 -9.39
C PRO A 109 -13.36 -13.09 -9.39
N PRO A 110 -14.18 -12.01 -9.48
CA PRO A 110 -13.66 -10.65 -9.44
C PRO A 110 -12.88 -10.39 -8.15
N VAL A 111 -11.89 -9.51 -8.23
CA VAL A 111 -11.15 -9.05 -7.05
C VAL A 111 -12.09 -8.17 -6.23
N ARG A 112 -12.19 -8.43 -4.93
CA ARG A 112 -13.10 -7.73 -4.02
C ARG A 112 -12.28 -6.99 -2.98
N ALA A 113 -12.29 -5.67 -3.09
CA ALA A 113 -11.45 -4.78 -2.31
C ALA A 113 -12.28 -3.77 -1.51
N ASN A 114 -11.77 -3.44 -0.32
CA ASN A 114 -12.30 -2.39 0.53
C ASN A 114 -11.34 -1.22 0.48
N VAL A 115 -11.83 -0.05 0.10
CA VAL A 115 -11.01 1.14 -0.08
C VAL A 115 -11.66 2.35 0.57
N LEU A 116 -10.86 3.19 1.20
CA LEU A 116 -11.32 4.52 1.57
C LEU A 116 -11.29 5.41 0.32
N TYR A 117 -12.36 6.13 0.05
CA TYR A 117 -12.48 6.98 -1.13
C TYR A 117 -12.03 8.41 -0.85
N LEU A 118 -11.15 8.96 -1.70
CA LEU A 118 -10.80 10.37 -1.68
C LEU A 118 -11.68 11.12 -2.68
N SER A 119 -12.60 11.93 -2.17
CA SER A 119 -13.56 12.66 -2.99
C SER A 119 -12.87 13.62 -3.98
N PRO A 120 -13.49 13.92 -5.14
CA PRO A 120 -12.89 14.78 -6.16
C PRO A 120 -12.55 16.20 -5.68
N GLU A 121 -13.28 16.71 -4.69
CA GLU A 121 -12.98 17.99 -4.02
C GLU A 121 -11.54 18.04 -3.47
N PHE A 122 -11.01 16.92 -2.97
CA PHE A 122 -9.63 16.82 -2.49
C PHE A 122 -8.69 16.24 -3.54
N ALA A 123 -9.15 15.31 -4.36
CA ALA A 123 -8.32 14.60 -5.33
C ALA A 123 -7.96 15.44 -6.57
N VAL A 124 -8.87 16.28 -7.07
CA VAL A 124 -8.65 17.08 -8.28
C VAL A 124 -7.51 18.09 -8.13
N PRO A 125 -7.42 18.89 -7.06
CA PRO A 125 -6.30 19.82 -6.87
C PRO A 125 -4.93 19.13 -6.86
N ILE A 126 -4.84 17.98 -6.21
CA ILE A 126 -3.61 17.16 -6.17
C ILE A 126 -3.27 16.65 -7.57
N SER A 127 -4.25 16.10 -8.29
CA SER A 127 -4.06 15.60 -9.66
C SER A 127 -3.59 16.71 -10.60
N GLN A 128 -4.14 17.92 -10.47
CA GLN A 128 -3.71 19.10 -11.23
C GLN A 128 -2.27 19.49 -10.92
N ALA A 129 -1.87 19.53 -9.64
CA ALA A 129 -0.50 19.81 -9.23
C ALA A 129 0.48 18.78 -9.84
N VAL A 130 0.17 17.48 -9.69
CA VAL A 130 0.96 16.38 -10.25
C VAL A 130 1.11 16.53 -11.77
N ARG A 131 0.00 16.77 -12.49
CA ARG A 131 0.04 16.98 -13.94
C ARG A 131 0.87 18.20 -14.31
N SER A 132 0.69 19.34 -13.64
CA SER A 132 1.40 20.58 -13.97
C SER A 132 2.92 20.45 -13.83
N ILE A 133 3.40 19.63 -12.88
CA ILE A 133 4.83 19.43 -12.62
C ILE A 133 5.41 18.36 -13.54
N PHE A 134 4.72 17.22 -13.71
CA PHE A 134 5.29 16.08 -14.43
C PHE A 134 5.04 16.17 -15.93
N LEU A 135 3.82 16.52 -16.37
CA LEU A 135 3.41 16.45 -17.77
C LEU A 135 4.40 17.11 -18.75
N PRO A 136 4.98 18.32 -18.49
CA PRO A 136 5.91 18.97 -19.42
C PRO A 136 7.14 18.13 -19.80
N TYR A 137 7.54 17.19 -18.94
CA TYR A 137 8.73 16.36 -19.14
C TYR A 137 8.44 15.01 -19.81
N PHE A 138 7.17 14.61 -19.89
CA PHE A 138 6.76 13.30 -20.42
C PHE A 138 5.80 13.41 -21.60
N ASP A 139 5.20 14.57 -21.83
CA ASP A 139 4.33 14.81 -22.97
C ASP A 139 5.13 14.90 -24.25
N ARG A 140 4.89 14.02 -25.22
CA ARG A 140 5.32 14.19 -26.61
C ARG A 140 4.20 14.82 -27.43
N VAL A 141 3.95 16.11 -27.21
CA VAL A 141 3.44 16.96 -28.30
C VAL A 141 4.48 16.86 -29.40
N GLY A 142 4.14 16.21 -30.52
CA GLY A 142 4.91 16.41 -31.74
C GLY A 142 4.90 17.91 -31.97
N LYS A 143 6.07 18.53 -32.20
CA LYS A 143 6.11 19.90 -32.68
C LYS A 143 5.21 19.94 -33.92
N VAL A 144 3.99 20.42 -33.78
CA VAL A 144 3.30 20.97 -34.92
C VAL A 144 3.84 22.39 -34.95
N ASP A 145 4.76 22.65 -35.88
CA ASP A 145 5.14 24.02 -36.22
C ASP A 145 3.89 24.71 -36.80
N LEU A 146 2.94 25.10 -35.94
CA LEU A 146 1.94 26.08 -36.32
C LEU A 146 2.60 27.44 -36.20
N ALA A 147 3.30 27.83 -37.27
CA ALA A 147 3.28 29.20 -37.70
C ALA A 147 1.82 29.56 -38.06
N PHE A 148 0.96 29.78 -37.06
CA PHE A 148 -0.36 30.33 -37.27
C PHE A 148 -0.53 31.55 -36.38
N SER A 149 -0.36 32.67 -37.07
CA SER A 149 -0.46 34.02 -36.55
C SER A 149 -1.93 34.35 -36.25
N PHE A 150 -2.13 35.04 -35.12
CA PHE A 150 -3.29 35.82 -34.69
C PHE A 150 -4.56 35.14 -34.13
N ARG A 151 -4.90 35.63 -32.92
CA ARG A 151 -6.22 35.88 -32.32
C ARG A 151 -7.16 34.68 -32.16
N VAL A 152 -7.32 34.22 -30.91
CA VAL A 152 -8.57 34.27 -30.12
C VAL A 152 -8.34 33.50 -28.81
N VAL A 153 -8.61 34.16 -27.68
CA VAL A 153 -8.36 33.72 -26.29
C VAL A 153 -9.19 32.49 -25.87
N THR A 154 -10.06 31.97 -26.74
CA THR A 154 -11.03 30.92 -26.42
C THR A 154 -10.52 29.49 -26.71
N PHE A 155 -9.38 29.33 -27.40
CA PHE A 155 -8.91 28.01 -27.87
C PHE A 155 -8.01 27.24 -26.88
N VAL A 156 -7.57 27.85 -25.77
CA VAL A 156 -6.65 27.22 -24.81
C VAL A 156 -7.33 26.13 -23.98
N TYR A 157 -8.65 26.20 -23.79
CA TYR A 157 -9.39 25.22 -23.00
C TYR A 157 -9.86 23.99 -23.80
N LEU A 158 -9.98 24.09 -25.13
CA LEU A 158 -10.53 23.02 -25.97
C LEU A 158 -9.48 22.05 -26.51
N SER A 159 -8.24 22.50 -26.67
CA SER A 159 -7.11 21.66 -27.10
C SER A 159 -6.61 20.71 -26.01
N PHE A 160 -7.01 20.91 -24.75
CA PHE A 160 -6.71 19.99 -23.64
C PHE A 160 -7.49 18.68 -23.66
N PHE A 161 -8.58 18.59 -24.44
CA PHE A 161 -9.53 17.46 -24.36
C PHE A 161 -9.58 16.56 -25.59
N LEU A 162 -8.94 16.90 -26.71
CA LEU A 162 -9.18 16.21 -28.00
C LEU A 162 -7.97 15.54 -28.63
N PHE A 163 -6.77 15.59 -28.02
CA PHE A 163 -5.61 14.87 -28.54
C PHE A 163 -5.19 13.77 -27.56
N PRO A 164 -4.99 12.50 -28.01
CA PRO A 164 -4.37 11.49 -27.19
C PRO A 164 -2.92 11.92 -26.94
N TYR A 165 -2.68 12.50 -25.77
CA TYR A 165 -1.36 12.89 -25.31
C TYR A 165 -0.46 11.65 -25.28
N LYS A 166 0.61 11.67 -26.08
CA LYS A 166 1.62 10.61 -26.09
C LYS A 166 2.52 10.79 -24.87
N THR A 167 2.12 10.23 -23.72
CA THR A 167 2.84 10.41 -22.44
C THR A 167 3.43 9.10 -21.94
N ALA A 168 4.72 9.12 -21.58
CA ALA A 168 5.40 8.00 -20.88
C ALA A 168 5.08 7.94 -19.37
N ILE A 169 3.96 8.53 -18.98
CA ILE A 169 3.45 8.60 -17.60
C ILE A 169 1.95 8.30 -17.64
N TRP A 170 1.49 7.44 -16.73
CA TRP A 170 0.09 7.17 -16.45
C TRP A 170 -0.34 8.04 -15.27
N PHE A 171 -1.33 8.92 -15.48
CA PHE A 171 -1.93 9.67 -14.38
C PHE A 171 -3.15 8.92 -13.87
N GLN A 172 -3.19 8.64 -12.57
CA GLN A 172 -4.34 8.01 -11.95
C GLN A 172 -5.57 8.91 -12.12
N ASN A 173 -6.74 8.31 -12.38
CA ASN A 173 -8.00 9.04 -12.47
C ASN A 173 -8.37 9.62 -11.10
N SER A 174 -8.45 10.94 -11.01
CA SER A 174 -8.76 11.66 -9.76
C SER A 174 -10.14 11.32 -9.21
N SER A 175 -11.07 10.84 -10.04
CA SER A 175 -12.39 10.36 -9.60
C SER A 175 -12.33 8.99 -8.90
N LEU A 176 -11.17 8.32 -8.94
CA LEU A 176 -10.92 7.00 -8.37
C LEU A 176 -9.73 7.02 -7.38
N TYR A 177 -9.32 8.19 -6.89
CA TYR A 177 -8.30 8.25 -5.84
C TYR A 177 -8.83 7.57 -4.58
N HIS A 178 -8.02 6.68 -4.03
CA HIS A 178 -8.43 5.82 -2.93
C HIS A 178 -7.22 5.40 -2.09
N PHE A 179 -7.53 4.78 -0.96
CA PHE A 179 -6.57 4.14 -0.08
C PHE A 179 -6.98 2.68 0.12
N SER A 180 -6.12 1.74 -0.26
CA SER A 180 -6.43 0.31 -0.09
C SER A 180 -6.47 -0.06 1.40
N MET A 181 -7.62 -0.53 1.87
CA MET A 181 -7.80 -0.92 3.27
C MET A 181 -7.70 -2.42 3.44
N PHE A 182 -8.53 -3.21 2.75
CA PHE A 182 -8.58 -4.66 2.97
C PHE A 182 -9.08 -5.41 1.74
N HIS A 183 -8.45 -6.53 1.37
CA HIS A 183 -8.91 -7.37 0.26
C HIS A 183 -9.72 -8.55 0.78
N ALA A 184 -10.97 -8.68 0.35
CA ALA A 184 -11.81 -9.87 0.56
C ALA A 184 -11.42 -11.00 -0.42
N SER A 185 -10.85 -10.65 -1.57
CA SER A 185 -10.16 -11.55 -2.49
C SER A 185 -9.02 -10.81 -3.20
N HIS A 186 -8.03 -11.54 -3.72
CA HIS A 186 -6.98 -10.97 -4.58
C HIS A 186 -6.53 -12.01 -5.63
N HIS A 187 -5.97 -11.57 -6.75
CA HIS A 187 -5.59 -12.42 -7.89
C HIS A 187 -4.48 -13.46 -7.63
N ILE A 188 -3.84 -13.44 -6.46
CA ILE A 188 -2.82 -14.44 -6.05
C ILE A 188 -3.46 -15.68 -5.38
N VAL A 189 -4.59 -15.50 -4.70
CA VAL A 189 -5.31 -16.56 -3.97
C VAL A 189 -6.78 -16.31 -4.22
N ASP A 190 -7.35 -17.14 -5.09
CA ASP A 190 -8.74 -17.02 -5.47
C ASP A 190 -9.64 -17.34 -4.29
N VAL A 191 -10.47 -16.35 -3.92
CA VAL A 191 -11.53 -16.53 -2.93
C VAL A 191 -12.86 -16.38 -3.68
N PRO A 192 -13.40 -17.47 -4.26
CA PRO A 192 -14.69 -17.42 -4.95
C PRO A 192 -15.79 -17.05 -3.96
N ALA A 193 -16.79 -16.34 -4.46
CA ALA A 193 -17.99 -15.98 -3.72
C ALA A 193 -19.18 -15.95 -4.68
N SER A 194 -20.29 -16.53 -4.25
CA SER A 194 -21.61 -16.40 -4.87
C SER A 194 -22.16 -14.97 -4.71
N GLU A 195 -23.20 -14.63 -5.46
CA GLU A 195 -23.86 -13.33 -5.34
C GLU A 195 -24.38 -13.05 -3.91
N ASP A 196 -24.90 -14.09 -3.24
CA ASP A 196 -25.37 -13.99 -1.86
C ASP A 196 -24.22 -13.76 -0.88
N GLU A 197 -23.08 -14.43 -1.07
CA GLU A 197 -21.88 -14.20 -0.26
C GLU A 197 -21.32 -12.79 -0.49
N ILE A 198 -21.27 -12.31 -1.72
CA ILE A 198 -20.86 -10.94 -2.06
C ILE A 198 -21.78 -9.91 -1.40
N LYS A 199 -23.09 -10.16 -1.39
CA LYS A 199 -24.07 -9.32 -0.71
C LYS A 199 -23.88 -9.35 0.80
N ALA A 200 -23.59 -10.51 1.39
CA ALA A 200 -23.28 -10.64 2.80
C ALA A 200 -21.99 -9.91 3.19
N GLU A 201 -20.92 -10.05 2.39
CA GLU A 201 -19.66 -9.31 2.56
C GLU A 201 -19.91 -7.80 2.53
N ALA A 202 -20.67 -7.30 1.55
CA ALA A 202 -21.01 -5.88 1.45
C ALA A 202 -21.82 -5.37 2.65
N ASN A 203 -22.78 -6.15 3.15
CA ASN A 203 -23.54 -5.79 4.35
C ASN A 203 -22.66 -5.77 5.60
N ALA A 204 -21.71 -6.70 5.72
CA ALA A 204 -20.75 -6.71 6.82
C ALA A 204 -19.84 -5.47 6.77
N VAL A 205 -19.39 -5.08 5.57
CA VAL A 205 -18.58 -3.87 5.37
C VAL A 205 -19.38 -2.59 5.66
N LYS A 206 -20.66 -2.56 5.31
CA LYS A 206 -21.56 -1.47 5.69
C LYS A 206 -21.64 -1.33 7.21
N ALA A 207 -21.84 -2.43 7.92
CA ALA A 207 -21.88 -2.42 9.39
C ALA A 207 -20.55 -1.96 10.00
N VAL A 208 -19.42 -2.31 9.38
CA VAL A 208 -18.11 -1.76 9.76
C VAL A 208 -18.06 -0.26 9.54
N ALA A 209 -18.46 0.24 8.37
CA ALA A 209 -18.43 1.68 8.06
C ALA A 209 -19.23 2.52 9.07
N GLU A 210 -20.36 2.00 9.54
CA GLU A 210 -21.19 2.64 10.57
C GLU A 210 -20.52 2.75 11.94
N LEU A 211 -19.41 2.05 12.20
CA LEU A 211 -18.61 2.14 13.43
C LEU A 211 -17.39 3.07 13.30
N LEU A 212 -17.01 3.44 12.07
CA LEU A 212 -15.79 4.18 11.80
C LEU A 212 -16.06 5.68 11.72
N CYS A 213 -15.19 6.47 12.36
CA CYS A 213 -15.24 7.91 12.23
C CYS A 213 -14.59 8.39 10.94
N PRO A 214 -15.17 9.42 10.28
CA PRO A 214 -14.50 10.13 9.19
C PRO A 214 -13.09 10.57 9.57
N LEU A 215 -12.15 10.39 8.64
CA LEU A 215 -10.74 10.69 8.87
C LEU A 215 -10.45 12.11 8.41
N LYS A 216 -9.80 12.90 9.27
CA LYS A 216 -9.05 14.07 8.83
C LYS A 216 -7.62 13.66 8.60
N ILE A 217 -7.14 13.86 7.39
CA ILE A 217 -5.80 13.45 6.98
C ILE A 217 -5.02 14.63 6.43
N VAL A 218 -3.70 14.53 6.51
CA VAL A 218 -2.77 15.51 5.95
C VAL A 218 -1.76 14.80 5.07
N LEU A 219 -1.49 15.34 3.89
CA LEU A 219 -0.47 14.82 2.99
C LEU A 219 0.91 15.16 3.56
N ASP A 220 1.56 14.18 4.19
CA ASP A 220 2.88 14.36 4.82
C ASP A 220 3.97 14.56 3.77
N ARG A 221 3.97 13.72 2.73
CA ARG A 221 4.90 13.83 1.60
C ARG A 221 4.43 13.05 0.39
N VAL A 222 5.02 13.37 -0.75
CA VAL A 222 4.96 12.58 -1.98
C VAL A 222 6.30 11.90 -2.20
N LEU A 223 6.29 10.64 -2.56
CA LEU A 223 7.46 9.83 -2.86
C LEU A 223 7.36 9.27 -4.28
N LEU A 224 8.51 9.03 -4.93
CA LEU A 224 8.59 8.23 -6.14
C LEU A 224 9.26 6.91 -5.80
N THR A 225 8.58 5.78 -6.03
CA THR A 225 9.16 4.45 -5.80
C THR A 225 10.12 4.06 -6.92
N SER A 226 11.00 3.10 -6.65
CA SER A 226 11.86 2.47 -7.67
C SER A 226 11.07 1.75 -8.78
N THR A 227 9.79 1.47 -8.55
CA THR A 227 8.83 0.91 -9.53
C THR A 227 8.01 1.98 -10.25
N GLY A 228 8.35 3.26 -10.06
CA GLY A 228 7.84 4.38 -10.83
C GLY A 228 6.53 4.95 -10.31
N VAL A 229 6.05 4.52 -9.15
CA VAL A 229 4.78 5.03 -8.57
C VAL A 229 5.05 6.33 -7.83
N LEU A 230 4.30 7.36 -8.20
CA LEU A 230 4.23 8.60 -7.45
C LEU A 230 3.15 8.45 -6.37
N LEU A 231 3.59 8.26 -5.13
CA LEU A 231 2.74 7.94 -3.97
C LEU A 231 2.57 9.17 -3.07
N GLY A 232 1.32 9.53 -2.79
CA GLY A 232 0.99 10.41 -1.67
C GLY A 232 0.96 9.63 -0.37
N CYS A 233 1.75 10.05 0.61
CA CYS A 233 1.87 9.46 1.94
C CYS A 233 1.13 10.34 2.96
N TRP A 234 0.15 9.78 3.63
CA TRP A 234 -0.80 10.54 4.43
C TRP A 234 -0.70 10.22 5.92
N GLN A 235 -0.82 11.24 6.75
CA GLN A 235 -0.98 11.08 8.19
C GLN A 235 -2.44 11.31 8.60
N VAL A 236 -2.87 10.58 9.61
CA VAL A 236 -4.19 10.77 10.22
C VAL A 236 -4.04 11.73 11.38
N THR A 237 -4.79 12.82 11.34
CA THR A 237 -4.82 13.85 12.40
C THR A 237 -6.03 13.70 13.32
N LEU A 238 -7.13 13.15 12.80
CA LEU A 238 -8.35 12.86 13.55
C LEU A 238 -9.13 11.72 12.87
N GLY A 239 -9.94 10.98 13.64
CA GLY A 239 -10.80 9.91 13.14
C GLY A 239 -10.22 8.51 13.39
N THR A 240 -10.78 7.50 12.75
CA THR A 240 -10.36 6.10 12.96
C THR A 240 -9.10 5.77 12.15
N ASP A 241 -8.05 5.28 12.82
CA ASP A 241 -6.78 4.97 12.16
C ASP A 241 -6.88 3.74 11.22
N PRO A 242 -6.14 3.73 10.09
CA PRO A 242 -6.06 2.58 9.17
C PRO A 242 -5.84 1.23 9.83
N ILE A 243 -5.04 1.16 10.90
CA ILE A 243 -4.81 -0.10 11.63
C ILE A 243 -6.13 -0.64 12.18
N THR A 244 -6.92 0.25 12.81
CA THR A 244 -8.22 -0.10 13.40
C THR A 244 -9.25 -0.45 12.32
N ILE A 245 -9.30 0.32 11.22
CA ILE A 245 -10.17 0.02 10.07
C ILE A 245 -9.89 -1.38 9.53
N ARG A 246 -8.61 -1.70 9.32
CA ARG A 246 -8.17 -3.01 8.84
C ARG A 246 -8.52 -4.14 9.80
N ALA A 247 -8.39 -3.92 11.10
CA ALA A 247 -8.78 -4.89 12.11
C ALA A 247 -10.30 -5.17 12.08
N HIS A 248 -11.13 -4.13 11.99
CA HIS A 248 -12.58 -4.31 11.87
C HIS A 248 -12.96 -5.07 10.59
N LEU A 249 -12.35 -4.72 9.45
CA LEU A 249 -12.58 -5.42 8.18
C LEU A 249 -12.13 -6.88 8.24
N ARG A 250 -10.97 -7.17 8.85
CA ARG A 250 -10.48 -8.55 9.02
C ARG A 250 -11.45 -9.40 9.82
N ASN A 251 -12.03 -8.85 10.88
CA ASN A 251 -13.01 -9.54 11.72
C ASN A 251 -14.35 -9.75 10.99
N ALA A 252 -14.78 -8.76 10.21
CA ALA A 252 -16.03 -8.81 9.46
C ALA A 252 -15.96 -9.72 8.20
N LEU A 253 -14.77 -9.96 7.66
CA LEU A 253 -14.54 -10.72 6.42
C LEU A 253 -13.64 -11.95 6.71
N PRO A 254 -14.16 -12.98 7.39
CA PRO A 254 -13.34 -14.10 7.87
C PRO A 254 -12.72 -14.95 6.75
N ARG A 255 -13.37 -14.98 5.57
CA ARG A 255 -12.91 -15.73 4.38
C ARG A 255 -11.83 -15.03 3.56
N ALA A 256 -11.49 -13.79 3.90
CA ALA A 256 -10.47 -13.05 3.19
C ALA A 256 -9.09 -13.76 3.26
N PRO A 257 -8.22 -13.57 2.25
CA PRO A 257 -6.86 -14.10 2.28
C PRO A 257 -6.11 -13.72 3.56
N GLU A 258 -5.42 -14.70 4.17
CA GLU A 258 -4.67 -14.48 5.41
C GLU A 258 -3.58 -13.42 5.23
N LYS A 259 -2.87 -13.48 4.09
CA LYS A 259 -1.83 -12.52 3.75
C LYS A 259 -2.43 -11.33 3.01
N GLN A 260 -2.44 -10.18 3.66
CA GLN A 260 -2.76 -8.91 3.02
C GLN A 260 -1.51 -8.30 2.36
N LEU A 261 -1.72 -7.43 1.37
CA LEU A 261 -0.66 -6.93 0.46
C LEU A 261 0.07 -5.68 0.97
N TYR A 262 -0.18 -5.24 2.20
CA TYR A 262 0.38 -3.99 2.74
C TYR A 262 0.53 -4.03 4.26
N ASP A 263 1.41 -3.16 4.75
CA ASP A 263 1.58 -2.93 6.18
C ASP A 263 0.30 -2.34 6.82
N PRO A 264 -0.13 -2.82 8.01
CA PRO A 264 -1.34 -2.35 8.66
C PRO A 264 -1.39 -0.84 8.94
N ALA A 265 -0.25 -0.16 9.11
CA ALA A 265 -0.23 1.27 9.38
C ALA A 265 -0.34 2.13 8.12
N LEU A 266 0.03 1.58 6.95
CA LEU A 266 0.22 2.33 5.72
C LEU A 266 -1.05 3.02 5.23
N LEU A 267 -0.97 4.33 4.95
CA LEU A 267 -2.02 5.09 4.28
C LEU A 267 -1.43 5.82 3.07
N HIS A 268 -1.77 5.40 1.87
CA HIS A 268 -1.24 6.01 0.66
C HIS A 268 -2.27 6.10 -0.45
N THR A 269 -2.04 7.02 -1.37
CA THR A 269 -2.77 7.14 -2.64
C THR A 269 -1.77 7.15 -3.78
N SER A 270 -2.04 6.40 -4.85
CA SER A 270 -1.24 6.48 -6.07
C SER A 270 -1.72 7.64 -6.94
N PHE A 271 -0.83 8.59 -7.25
CA PHE A 271 -1.18 9.77 -8.06
C PHE A 271 -0.87 9.59 -9.55
N ALA A 272 0.27 8.96 -9.84
CA ALA A 272 0.73 8.69 -11.18
C ALA A 272 1.74 7.53 -11.17
N ARG A 273 2.04 7.00 -12.34
CA ARG A 273 3.09 6.03 -12.57
C ARG A 273 3.94 6.42 -13.77
N ILE A 274 5.23 6.57 -13.55
CA ILE A 274 6.22 6.80 -14.60
C ILE A 274 6.55 5.45 -15.24
N LEU A 275 6.44 5.39 -16.58
CA LEU A 275 6.55 4.15 -17.35
C LEU A 275 7.66 4.22 -18.40
N GLY A 276 8.37 5.33 -18.48
CA GLY A 276 9.47 5.50 -19.41
C GLY A 276 10.27 6.76 -19.15
N HIS A 277 11.29 6.94 -19.99
CA HIS A 277 12.24 8.04 -19.88
C HIS A 277 11.58 9.40 -20.14
N SER A 278 11.98 10.41 -19.35
CA SER A 278 11.63 11.81 -19.61
C SER A 278 12.35 12.35 -20.85
N LYS A 279 11.87 13.49 -21.35
CA LYS A 279 12.52 14.28 -22.42
C LYS A 279 13.75 15.04 -21.91
N LEU A 280 14.76 14.36 -21.40
CA LEU A 280 16.06 15.00 -21.17
C LEU A 280 16.79 15.16 -22.52
N SER A 281 17.44 16.32 -22.72
CA SER A 281 18.21 16.60 -23.95
C SER A 281 19.27 15.51 -24.17
N SER A 282 19.56 15.15 -25.43
CA SER A 282 20.58 14.14 -25.74
C SER A 282 21.97 14.45 -25.15
N LYS A 283 22.23 15.70 -24.76
CA LYS A 283 23.44 16.14 -24.07
C LYS A 283 23.48 15.84 -22.56
N GLU A 284 22.35 15.54 -21.92
CA GLU A 284 22.23 15.29 -20.46
C GLU A 284 22.05 13.81 -20.09
N LYS A 285 21.91 12.94 -21.09
CA LYS A 285 21.65 11.49 -20.95
C LYS A 285 22.81 10.66 -20.36
N THR A 286 23.94 11.28 -20.00
CA THR A 286 25.21 10.56 -19.86
C THR A 286 25.60 10.14 -18.44
N LYS A 287 24.75 10.31 -17.41
CA LYS A 287 24.98 9.72 -16.07
C LYS A 287 23.66 9.40 -15.35
N ASP A 288 23.49 8.17 -14.87
CA ASP A 288 22.31 7.73 -14.08
C ASP A 288 22.05 8.65 -12.86
N ALA A 289 23.12 9.19 -12.25
CA ALA A 289 23.03 10.17 -11.18
C ALA A 289 22.27 11.46 -11.56
N ASN A 290 22.35 11.89 -12.83
CA ASN A 290 21.62 13.06 -13.31
C ASN A 290 20.12 12.76 -13.45
N GLN A 291 19.75 11.52 -13.81
CA GLN A 291 18.36 11.12 -13.98
C GLN A 291 17.66 10.92 -12.64
N LEU A 292 18.33 10.29 -11.67
CA LEU A 292 17.82 10.17 -10.31
C LEU A 292 17.59 11.56 -9.70
N LYS A 293 18.58 12.44 -9.80
CA LYS A 293 18.48 13.82 -9.30
C LYS A 293 17.34 14.59 -9.98
N PHE A 294 17.15 14.42 -11.28
CA PHE A 294 16.03 14.99 -12.00
C PHE A 294 14.67 14.57 -11.40
N PHE A 295 14.47 13.28 -11.12
CA PHE A 295 13.23 12.83 -10.49
C PHE A 295 13.07 13.33 -9.06
N GLN A 296 14.15 13.34 -8.28
CA GLN A 296 14.17 13.92 -6.93
C GLN A 296 13.76 15.39 -6.95
N ASP A 297 14.26 16.18 -7.90
CA ASP A 297 13.90 17.60 -8.06
C ASP A 297 12.42 17.79 -8.41
N LEU A 298 11.84 16.93 -9.28
CA LEU A 298 10.40 16.97 -9.58
C LEU A 298 9.55 16.62 -8.35
N VAL A 299 9.94 15.59 -7.60
CA VAL A 299 9.25 15.20 -6.36
C VAL A 299 9.37 16.29 -5.30
N ALA A 300 10.53 16.94 -5.16
CA ALA A 300 10.74 18.05 -4.24
C ALA A 300 9.85 19.25 -4.61
N ARG A 301 9.79 19.61 -5.90
CA ARG A 301 8.86 20.65 -6.39
C ARG A 301 7.41 20.33 -6.09
N LEU A 302 7.00 19.08 -6.27
CA LEU A 302 5.63 18.66 -5.96
C LEU A 302 5.36 18.76 -4.47
N ASN A 303 6.25 18.26 -3.63
CA ASN A 303 6.14 18.38 -2.17
C ASN A 303 6.02 19.84 -1.72
N ASN A 304 6.79 20.75 -2.30
CA ASN A 304 6.68 22.18 -1.99
C ASN A 304 5.30 22.77 -2.31
N GLN A 305 4.52 22.14 -3.20
CA GLN A 305 3.18 22.58 -3.57
C GLN A 305 2.07 21.88 -2.78
N VAL A 306 2.21 20.60 -2.45
CA VAL A 306 1.10 19.78 -1.91
C VAL A 306 1.31 19.28 -0.48
N ARG A 307 2.51 19.39 0.08
CA ARG A 307 2.76 18.98 1.47
C ARG A 307 1.91 19.79 2.43
N GLY A 308 1.31 19.13 3.42
CA GLY A 308 0.40 19.76 4.36
C GLY A 308 -1.03 19.90 3.82
N TYR A 309 -1.32 19.44 2.60
CA TYR A 309 -2.68 19.45 2.08
C TYR A 309 -3.59 18.57 2.93
N GLU A 310 -4.64 19.17 3.48
CA GLU A 310 -5.61 18.49 4.33
C GLU A 310 -6.78 17.94 3.51
N ALA A 311 -7.30 16.79 3.92
CA ALA A 311 -8.49 16.19 3.33
C ALA A 311 -9.35 15.51 4.39
N VAL A 312 -10.64 15.39 4.08
CA VAL A 312 -11.58 14.59 4.87
C VAL A 312 -11.99 13.36 4.06
N VAL A 313 -11.90 12.20 4.68
CA VAL A 313 -12.33 10.93 4.08
C VAL A 313 -13.51 10.39 4.85
N SER A 314 -14.66 10.33 4.19
CA SER A 314 -15.97 10.03 4.80
C SER A 314 -16.66 8.82 4.20
N GLU A 315 -16.04 8.13 3.24
CA GLU A 315 -16.63 6.99 2.55
C GLU A 315 -15.68 5.77 2.54
N LEU A 316 -16.22 4.61 2.89
CA LEU A 316 -15.63 3.29 2.68
C LEU A 316 -16.39 2.59 1.56
N TRP A 317 -15.66 2.18 0.52
CA TRP A 317 -16.21 1.50 -0.63
C TRP A 317 -15.87 0.02 -0.58
N TYR A 318 -16.87 -0.82 -0.84
CA TYR A 318 -16.68 -2.22 -1.21
C TYR A 318 -16.76 -2.32 -2.73
N VAL A 319 -15.67 -2.73 -3.35
CA VAL A 319 -15.46 -2.69 -4.80
C VAL A 319 -15.21 -4.09 -5.33
N GLU A 320 -15.97 -4.46 -6.36
CA GLU A 320 -15.71 -5.62 -7.21
C GLU A 320 -14.98 -5.11 -8.46
N GLU A 321 -13.76 -5.58 -8.69
CA GLU A 321 -12.90 -5.26 -9.84
C GLU A 321 -13.00 -6.41 -10.86
N PHE A 322 -13.63 -6.14 -12.01
CA PHE A 322 -13.82 -7.12 -13.10
C PHE A 322 -12.67 -7.16 -14.10
N ASP A 323 -11.77 -6.18 -14.01
CA ASP A 323 -10.50 -6.17 -14.71
C ASP A 323 -9.39 -6.15 -13.65
N VAL A 324 -8.27 -6.84 -13.90
CA VAL A 324 -7.12 -6.84 -12.98
C VAL A 324 -6.66 -5.40 -12.75
N LEU A 325 -6.59 -4.98 -11.49
CA LEU A 325 -6.23 -3.61 -11.08
C LEU A 325 -7.16 -2.52 -11.64
N ALA A 326 -8.44 -2.81 -11.81
CA ALA A 326 -9.43 -1.89 -12.37
C ALA A 326 -9.44 -0.51 -11.70
N LEU A 327 -9.32 -0.44 -10.37
CA LEU A 327 -9.25 0.84 -9.65
C LEU A 327 -8.03 1.67 -10.06
N ALA A 328 -6.89 1.03 -10.38
CA ALA A 328 -5.65 1.70 -10.79
C ALA A 328 -5.59 1.99 -12.31
N LEU A 329 -6.30 1.20 -13.12
CA LEU A 329 -6.18 1.21 -14.59
C LEU A 329 -7.42 1.74 -15.31
N ASN A 330 -8.40 2.30 -14.59
CA ASN A 330 -9.71 2.68 -15.12
C ASN A 330 -10.45 1.50 -15.75
N GLY A 331 -10.35 0.33 -15.13
CA GLY A 331 -11.11 -0.86 -15.52
C GLY A 331 -12.55 -0.80 -15.03
N ARG A 332 -13.29 -1.86 -15.34
CA ARG A 332 -14.68 -2.06 -14.93
C ARG A 332 -14.74 -2.43 -13.46
N ILE A 333 -15.57 -1.68 -12.74
CA ILE A 333 -15.82 -1.90 -11.31
C ILE A 333 -17.32 -1.88 -11.02
N ASN A 334 -17.71 -2.57 -9.95
CA ASN A 334 -18.97 -2.33 -9.26
C ASN A 334 -18.65 -1.89 -7.82
N ALA A 335 -19.07 -0.69 -7.44
CA ALA A 335 -18.74 -0.11 -6.14
C ALA A 335 -20.00 0.14 -5.31
N ARG A 336 -20.04 -0.46 -4.12
CA ARG A 336 -21.02 -0.15 -3.07
C ARG A 336 -20.36 0.83 -2.10
N ARG A 337 -21.00 1.97 -1.87
CA ARG A 337 -20.45 3.11 -1.12
C ARG A 337 -21.14 3.22 0.23
N PHE A 338 -20.36 3.31 1.30
CA PHE A 338 -20.88 3.43 2.66
C PHE A 338 -20.25 4.63 3.35
N TYR A 339 -21.10 5.49 3.93
CA TYR A 339 -20.64 6.62 4.73
C TYR A 339 -20.11 6.15 6.08
N LEU A 340 -19.01 6.76 6.50
CA LEU A 340 -18.42 6.53 7.80
C LEU A 340 -19.27 7.17 8.89
N GLY A 341 -19.76 6.35 9.82
CA GLY A 341 -20.53 6.78 10.98
C GLY A 341 -19.68 6.67 12.24
N CYS A 342 -19.47 7.76 12.95
CA CYS A 342 -19.00 7.68 14.34
C CYS A 342 -20.16 7.14 15.20
N SER A 343 -20.52 5.86 15.10
CA SER A 343 -21.53 5.30 15.99
C SER A 343 -21.00 5.43 17.42
N ASN A 344 -21.64 6.29 18.20
CA ASN A 344 -21.44 6.36 19.63
C ASN A 344 -21.93 5.01 20.15
N THR A 345 -21.02 4.09 20.49
CA THR A 345 -21.37 3.00 21.40
C THR A 345 -21.77 3.64 22.74
N THR A 346 -23.06 3.94 22.87
CA THR A 346 -23.74 4.26 24.13
C THR A 346 -23.83 3.03 25.00
#